data_AF-D9WUV8-F1
#
_entry.id   AF-D9WUV8-F1
#
_cell.length_a   1.000
_cell.length_b   1.000
_cell.length_c   1.000
_cell.angle_alpha   90.00
_cell.angle_beta   90.00
_cell.angle_gamma   90.00
#
_symmetry.space_group_name_H-M   'P 1'
#
loop_
_entity.id
_entity.type
_entity.pdbx_description
1 polymer ?
#
loop_
_entity_poly.entity_id
_entity_poly.type
_entity_poly.pdbx_seq_one_letter_code
_entity_poly.pdbx_strand_id
1 'polypeptide(L)'
;MTAAADLDPVTLSREQLQGWACVLCGAPLTVDRPLDTVTIDHGTTWTTYVVWACAPACGVRPAAPESTPWGRFLDHAVGCLDCRAGQRCPVGNGLHHAVREALTATAP
;
A
#
# COMPACT_ATOMS: atom_id res chain seq x y z
N MET A 1 11.07 0.12 -14.54
CA MET A 1 11.48 0.62 -13.21
C MET A 1 12.38 1.81 -13.48
N THR A 2 12.06 2.98 -12.94
CA THR A 2 12.90 4.18 -13.11
C THR A 2 14.15 4.02 -12.24
N ALA A 3 15.33 4.22 -12.82
CA ALA A 3 16.59 4.21 -12.08
C ALA A 3 16.88 5.63 -11.56
N ALA A 4 17.70 5.76 -10.51
CA ALA A 4 18.03 7.11 -10.00
C ALA A 4 18.82 7.96 -10.99
N ALA A 5 19.49 7.33 -11.96
CA ALA A 5 20.16 8.02 -13.07
C ALA A 5 19.20 8.88 -13.93
N ASP A 6 17.90 8.60 -13.90
CA ASP A 6 16.88 9.38 -14.63
C ASP A 6 16.33 10.57 -13.82
N LEU A 7 16.73 10.73 -12.55
CA LEU A 7 16.28 11.80 -11.67
C LEU A 7 17.23 12.99 -11.77
N ASP A 8 16.68 14.19 -11.97
CA ASP A 8 17.44 15.42 -11.86
C ASP A 8 17.58 15.81 -10.38
N PRO A 9 18.77 15.71 -9.77
CA PRO A 9 18.96 15.96 -8.35
C PRO A 9 18.63 17.39 -7.94
N VAL A 10 18.74 18.37 -8.85
CA VAL A 10 18.45 19.78 -8.52
C VAL A 10 16.96 20.08 -8.44
N THR A 11 16.12 19.16 -8.91
CA THR A 11 14.66 19.27 -8.83
C THR A 11 14.09 18.65 -7.54
N LEU A 12 14.92 17.92 -6.78
CA LEU A 12 14.49 17.21 -5.58
C LEU A 12 14.34 18.17 -4.40
N SER A 13 13.25 18.01 -3.65
CA SER A 13 13.06 18.76 -2.40
C SER A 13 13.98 18.25 -1.30
N ARG A 14 14.14 19.07 -0.26
CA ARG A 14 14.92 18.69 0.92
C ARG A 14 14.39 17.41 1.56
N GLU A 15 13.07 17.28 1.65
CA GLU A 15 12.39 16.13 2.23
C GLU A 15 12.67 14.85 1.42
N GLN A 16 12.78 14.96 0.09
CA GLN A 16 13.15 13.84 -0.78
C GLN A 16 14.63 13.44 -0.60
N LEU A 17 15.53 14.42 -0.51
CA LEU A 17 16.96 14.19 -0.29
C LEU A 17 17.28 13.63 1.10
N GLN A 18 16.45 13.93 2.10
CA GLN A 18 16.60 13.42 3.47
C GLN A 18 15.86 12.10 3.72
N GLY A 19 15.23 11.52 2.68
CA GLY A 19 14.50 10.26 2.79
C GLY A 19 13.21 10.35 3.60
N TRP A 20 12.61 11.52 3.72
CA TRP A 20 11.31 11.72 4.38
C TRP A 20 10.15 11.61 3.38
N ALA A 21 10.41 11.93 2.12
CA ALA A 21 9.45 11.84 1.03
C ALA A 21 9.98 10.95 -0.09
N CYS A 22 9.07 10.28 -0.79
CA CYS A 22 9.42 9.46 -1.93
C CYS A 22 10.01 10.31 -3.05
N VAL A 23 11.15 9.89 -3.58
CA VAL A 23 11.82 10.57 -4.69
C VAL A 23 11.00 10.60 -5.98
N LEU A 24 10.05 9.66 -6.17
CA LEU A 24 9.26 9.54 -7.40
C LEU A 24 7.91 10.27 -7.35
N CYS A 25 7.23 10.30 -6.19
CA CYS A 25 5.89 10.89 -6.07
C CYS A 25 5.75 11.99 -5.02
N GLY A 26 6.80 12.26 -4.23
CA GLY A 26 6.79 13.26 -3.16
C GLY A 26 5.94 12.90 -1.94
N ALA A 27 5.29 11.74 -1.89
CA ALA A 27 4.48 11.33 -0.75
C ALA A 27 5.37 11.02 0.47
N PRO A 28 4.91 11.29 1.70
CA PRO A 28 5.61 10.89 2.92
C PRO A 28 5.89 9.39 2.96
N LEU A 29 7.11 9.02 3.34
CA LEU A 29 7.49 7.62 3.47
C LEU A 29 7.05 7.06 4.82
N THR A 30 6.25 6.00 4.79
CA THR A 30 5.86 5.21 5.97
C THR A 30 6.51 3.82 5.99
N VAL A 31 6.86 3.32 4.81
CA VAL A 31 7.70 2.15 4.57
C VAL A 31 8.63 2.50 3.41
N ASP A 32 9.92 2.46 3.66
CA ASP A 32 10.96 2.95 2.78
C ASP A 32 11.71 1.79 2.13
N ARG A 33 12.06 1.96 0.85
CA ARG A 33 13.08 1.15 0.19
C ARG A 33 14.15 2.08 -0.40
N PRO A 34 15.45 1.81 -0.15
CA PRO A 34 16.50 2.58 -0.79
C PRO A 34 16.42 2.32 -2.29
N LEU A 35 16.48 3.39 -3.08
CA LEU A 35 16.46 3.28 -4.53
C LEU A 35 17.90 3.31 -5.06
N ASP A 36 18.65 4.35 -4.71
CA ASP A 36 20.04 4.55 -5.12
C ASP A 36 20.66 5.76 -4.38
N THR A 37 21.82 6.25 -4.83
CA THR A 37 22.38 7.54 -4.45
C THR A 37 22.31 8.58 -5.56
N VAL A 38 22.20 9.85 -5.18
CA VAL A 38 22.37 11.01 -6.09
C VAL A 38 23.44 11.94 -5.54
N THR A 39 24.20 12.58 -6.43
CA THR A 39 25.22 13.56 -6.05
C THR A 39 24.82 14.93 -6.57
N ILE A 40 24.82 15.93 -5.68
CA ILE A 40 24.51 17.33 -6.00
C ILE A 40 25.78 18.16 -5.90
N ASP A 41 26.02 18.97 -6.93
CA ASP A 41 27.04 20.01 -6.91
C ASP A 41 26.49 21.30 -6.27
N HIS A 42 27.12 21.74 -5.18
CA HIS A 42 26.84 23.01 -4.51
C HIS A 42 27.89 24.09 -4.85
N GLY A 43 28.56 23.96 -5.99
CA GLY A 43 29.59 24.86 -6.50
C GLY A 43 30.97 24.57 -5.92
N THR A 44 31.12 24.62 -4.60
CA THR A 44 32.39 24.35 -3.91
C THR A 44 32.46 22.96 -3.29
N THR A 45 31.35 22.22 -3.28
CA THR A 45 31.24 20.94 -2.58
C THR A 45 30.25 20.05 -3.30
N TRP A 46 30.58 18.76 -3.38
CA TRP A 46 29.69 17.73 -3.88
C TRP A 46 29.13 16.98 -2.68
N THR A 47 27.80 16.82 -2.62
CA THR A 47 27.14 16.08 -1.55
C THR A 47 26.38 14.90 -2.12
N THR A 48 26.61 13.72 -1.56
CA THR A 48 25.92 12.49 -1.94
C THR A 48 24.78 12.19 -0.97
N TYR A 49 23.60 11.91 -1.50
CA TYR A 49 22.38 11.57 -0.75
C TYR A 49 21.87 10.20 -1.18
N VAL A 50 21.45 9.37 -0.21
CA VAL A 50 20.67 8.17 -0.52
C VAL A 50 19.22 8.60 -0.77
N VAL A 51 18.64 8.18 -1.89
CA VAL A 51 17.25 8.47 -2.24
C VAL A 51 16.37 7.26 -2.00
N TRP A 52 15.13 7.52 -1.58
CA TRP A 52 14.21 6.51 -1.11
C TRP A 52 12.91 6.54 -1.90
N ALA A 53 12.32 5.36 -2.14
CA ALA A 53 11.07 5.21 -2.86
C ALA A 53 10.00 4.53 -1.99
N CYS A 54 8.73 4.71 -2.37
CA CYS A 54 7.63 4.00 -1.73
C CYS A 54 7.82 2.48 -1.80
N ALA A 55 7.41 1.79 -0.73
CA ALA A 55 7.14 0.37 -0.72
C ALA A 55 5.65 0.12 -0.39
N PRO A 56 4.84 -0.45 -1.32
CA PRO A 56 5.16 -0.81 -2.69
C PRO A 56 5.42 0.41 -3.60
N ALA A 57 5.89 0.19 -4.82
CA ALA A 57 6.25 1.26 -5.76
C ALA A 57 5.08 2.24 -6.01
N CYS A 58 5.40 3.49 -6.33
CA CYS A 58 4.41 4.52 -6.61
C CYS A 58 3.42 4.08 -7.69
N GLY A 59 2.13 4.33 -7.47
CA GLY A 59 1.06 3.93 -8.38
C GLY A 59 0.72 2.44 -8.35
N VAL A 60 1.51 1.60 -7.66
CA VAL A 60 1.11 0.23 -7.34
C VAL A 60 0.14 0.31 -6.18
N ARG A 61 -1.16 0.26 -6.49
CA ARG A 61 -2.15 -0.10 -5.48
C ARG A 61 -1.78 -1.52 -5.02
N PRO A 62 -1.55 -1.76 -3.71
CA PRO A 62 -1.40 -3.12 -3.21
C PRO A 62 -2.57 -3.94 -3.76
N ALA A 63 -2.31 -5.18 -4.18
CA ALA A 63 -3.43 -6.09 -4.40
C ALA A 63 -4.31 -6.01 -3.15
N ALA A 64 -5.60 -5.72 -3.33
CA ALA A 64 -6.51 -5.70 -2.19
C ALA A 64 -6.29 -7.04 -1.47
N PRO A 65 -6.09 -7.03 -0.14
CA PRO A 65 -5.91 -8.29 0.58
C PRO A 65 -7.04 -9.22 0.15
N GLU A 66 -6.72 -10.48 -0.10
CA GLU A 66 -7.75 -11.45 -0.44
C GLU A 66 -8.85 -11.34 0.61
N SER A 67 -10.08 -11.09 0.15
CA SER A 67 -11.21 -10.89 1.04
C SER A 67 -11.32 -12.13 1.93
N THR A 68 -11.12 -11.95 3.24
CA THR A 68 -11.30 -13.03 4.21
C THR A 68 -12.75 -13.51 4.16
N PRO A 69 -13.06 -14.73 4.64
CA PRO A 69 -14.45 -15.17 4.78
C PRO A 69 -15.33 -14.13 5.47
N TRP A 70 -14.78 -13.44 6.48
CA TRP A 70 -15.42 -12.32 7.17
C TRP A 70 -15.63 -11.10 6.26
N GLY A 71 -14.60 -10.68 5.51
CA GLY A 71 -14.72 -9.58 4.56
C GLY A 71 -15.80 -9.82 3.51
N ARG A 72 -15.84 -11.03 2.91
CA ARG A 72 -16.87 -11.41 1.93
C ARG A 72 -18.27 -11.39 2.53
N PHE A 73 -18.42 -11.87 3.76
CA PHE A 73 -19.70 -11.82 4.48
C PHE A 73 -20.19 -10.38 4.67
N LEU A 74 -19.32 -9.48 5.15
CA LEU A 74 -19.67 -8.08 5.34
C LEU A 74 -20.01 -7.36 4.03
N ASP A 75 -19.20 -7.53 2.99
CA ASP A 75 -19.44 -6.94 1.67
C ASP A 75 -20.82 -7.36 1.13
N HIS A 76 -21.17 -8.64 1.27
CA HIS A 76 -22.48 -9.14 0.87
C HIS A 76 -23.61 -8.61 1.75
N ALA A 77 -23.43 -8.60 3.07
CA ALA A 77 -24.46 -8.13 4.01
C ALA A 77 -24.82 -6.65 3.78
N VAL A 78 -23.83 -5.81 3.41
CA VAL A 78 -24.04 -4.40 3.07
C VAL A 78 -24.65 -4.24 1.68
N GLY A 79 -24.28 -5.08 0.71
CA GLY A 79 -24.76 -4.99 -0.67
C GLY A 79 -26.15 -5.59 -0.92
N CYS A 80 -26.54 -6.61 -0.16
CA CYS A 80 -27.79 -7.34 -0.36
C CYS A 80 -28.98 -6.64 0.33
N LEU A 81 -30.05 -6.37 -0.41
CA LEU A 81 -31.28 -5.78 0.15
C LEU A 81 -31.93 -6.68 1.19
N ASP A 82 -31.97 -7.99 0.94
CA ASP A 82 -32.57 -8.95 1.87
C ASP A 82 -31.80 -9.02 3.18
N CYS A 83 -30.46 -9.10 3.13
CA CYS A 83 -29.64 -9.05 4.33
C CYS A 83 -29.81 -7.75 5.12
N ARG A 84 -29.86 -6.60 4.43
CA ARG A 84 -30.10 -5.30 5.07
C ARG A 84 -31.48 -5.19 5.71
N ALA A 85 -32.49 -5.83 5.12
CA ALA A 85 -33.84 -5.92 5.66
C ALA A 85 -34.02 -7.03 6.71
N GLY A 86 -32.93 -7.70 7.12
CA GLY A 86 -32.95 -8.80 8.08
C GLY A 86 -33.65 -10.07 7.56
N GLN A 87 -33.84 -10.18 6.25
CA GLN A 87 -34.45 -11.33 5.60
C GLN A 87 -33.44 -12.45 5.37
N ARG A 88 -33.95 -13.67 5.16
CA ARG A 88 -33.10 -14.84 4.87
C ARG A 88 -32.51 -14.73 3.47
N CYS A 89 -31.19 -14.65 3.39
CA CYS A 89 -30.43 -14.72 2.15
C CYS A 89 -29.61 -16.03 2.12
N PRO A 90 -29.86 -16.97 1.18
CA PRO A 90 -29.08 -18.19 1.06
C PRO A 90 -27.57 -17.94 0.87
N VAL A 91 -27.22 -16.89 0.12
CA VAL A 91 -25.82 -16.50 -0.10
C VAL A 91 -25.19 -15.97 1.19
N GLY A 92 -25.89 -15.11 1.92
CA GLY A 92 -25.47 -14.63 3.24
C GLY A 92 -25.27 -15.77 4.24
N ASN A 93 -26.16 -16.78 4.23
CA ASN A 93 -26.04 -17.95 5.09
C ASN A 93 -24.80 -18.79 4.77
N GLY A 94 -24.51 -19.01 3.47
CA GLY A 94 -23.30 -19.70 3.04
C GLY A 94 -22.03 -18.96 3.46
N LEU A 95 -22.01 -17.64 3.31
CA LEU A 95 -20.89 -16.80 3.75
C LEU A 95 -20.70 -16.82 5.27
N HIS A 96 -21.79 -16.76 6.03
CA HIS A 96 -21.74 -16.88 7.48
C HIS A 96 -21.24 -18.26 7.95
N HIS A 97 -21.59 -19.34 7.23
CA HIS A 97 -21.04 -20.67 7.49
C HIS A 97 -19.52 -20.70 7.30
N ALA A 98 -19.04 -20.15 6.17
CA ALA A 98 -17.61 -20.07 5.87
C ALA A 98 -16.83 -19.26 6.92
N VAL A 99 -17.43 -18.20 7.49
CA VAL A 99 -16.85 -17.46 8.63
C VAL A 99 -16.68 -18.37 9.84
N ARG A 100 -17.72 -19.13 10.19
CA ARG A 100 -17.68 -20.03 11.36
C ARG A 100 -16.65 -21.12 11.19
N GLU A 101 -16.57 -21.74 10.01
CA GLU A 101 -15.56 -22.74 9.69
C GLU A 101 -14.14 -22.19 9.82
N ALA A 102 -13.90 -20.98 9.30
CA ALA A 102 -12.62 -20.31 9.40
C ALA A 102 -12.21 -20.06 10.87
N LEU A 103 -13.16 -19.60 11.72
CA LEU A 103 -12.92 -19.38 13.14
C LEU A 103 -12.58 -20.68 13.88
N THR A 104 -13.23 -21.79 13.52
CA THR A 104 -12.92 -23.11 14.10
C THR A 104 -11.59 -23.68 13.63
N ALA A 105 -11.19 -23.41 12.38
CA ALA A 105 -9.92 -23.87 11.83
C ALA A 105 -8.69 -23.16 12.44
N THR A 106 -8.88 -21.98 13.00
CA THR A 106 -7.84 -21.21 13.72
C THR A 106 -7.74 -21.51 15.22
N ALA A 107 -8.55 -22.43 15.75
CA ALA A 107 -8.43 -22.86 17.15
C ALA A 107 -7.23 -23.85 17.31
N PRO A 108 -6.36 -23.66 18.32
CA PRO A 108 -5.16 -24.49 18.54
C PRO A 108 -5.47 -25.93 18.98
#